data_AF-A0A0C9UGA0-F1
#
_entry.id   AF-A0A0C9UGA0-F1
#
_cell.length_a   1.000
_cell.length_b   1.000
_cell.length_c   1.000
_cell.angle_alpha   90.00
_cell.angle_beta   90.00
_cell.angle_gamma   90.00
#
_symmetry.space_group_name_H-M   'P 1'
#
loop_
_entity.id
_entity.type
_entity.pdbx_description
1 polymer ?
#
loop_
_entity_poly.entity_id
_entity_poly.type
_entity_poly.pdbx_seq_one_letter_code
_entity_poly.pdbx_strand_id
1 'polypeptide(L)'
;RLFHFALNKLLSPLKEAGVQGIEMTCADGYVRRIHPILSAYIADFPEQCLVACCKESRCPRCKVTHDKRGSPHASELLRDDVYAPFWADLPYTDIFTCITPDLLHQLHKGVFKDHVVKWCTKSAEPEEFDARLKALTTHAGLRHFKNGITTLKQWTGTEAKHLEKVFLGALARAVITVGISYCSHND
;
A
#
# COMPACT_ATOMS: atom_id res chain seq x y z
N ARG A 1 -12.05 -16.68 -12.78
CA ARG A 1 -11.94 -17.44 -14.06
C ARG A 1 -12.01 -16.50 -15.27
N LEU A 2 -13.13 -15.80 -15.53
CA LEU A 2 -13.23 -14.87 -16.68
C LEU A 2 -12.18 -13.75 -16.64
N PHE A 3 -11.96 -13.12 -15.48
CA PHE A 3 -10.93 -12.09 -15.29
C PHE A 3 -9.53 -12.54 -15.73
N HIS A 4 -9.02 -13.65 -15.18
CA HIS A 4 -7.71 -14.18 -15.57
C HIS A 4 -7.67 -14.64 -17.03
N PHE A 5 -8.77 -15.16 -17.58
CA PHE A 5 -8.85 -15.50 -18.99
C PHE A 5 -8.71 -14.26 -19.89
N ALA A 6 -9.43 -13.19 -19.57
CA ALA A 6 -9.39 -11.94 -20.31
C ALA A 6 -7.99 -11.30 -20.24
N LEU A 7 -7.39 -11.21 -19.05
CA LEU A 7 -6.03 -10.68 -18.90
C LEU A 7 -4.98 -11.56 -19.57
N ASN A 8 -5.15 -12.88 -19.55
CA ASN A 8 -4.27 -13.80 -20.27
C ASN A 8 -4.27 -13.49 -21.78
N LYS A 9 -5.47 -13.30 -22.37
CA LYS A 9 -5.61 -12.93 -23.78
C LYS A 9 -5.02 -11.55 -24.07
N LEU A 10 -5.28 -10.57 -23.21
CA LEU A 10 -4.79 -9.20 -23.36
C LEU A 10 -3.25 -9.14 -23.30
N LEU A 11 -2.63 -9.90 -22.40
CA LEU A 11 -1.18 -9.91 -22.19
C LEU A 11 -0.44 -10.91 -23.09
N SER A 12 -1.11 -11.62 -23.99
CA SER A 12 -0.47 -12.59 -24.89
C SER A 12 0.69 -11.99 -25.70
N PRO A 13 0.57 -10.78 -26.30
CA PRO A 13 1.70 -10.18 -27.01
C PRO A 13 2.86 -9.82 -26.08
N LEU A 14 2.56 -9.42 -24.82
CA LEU A 14 3.58 -9.11 -23.82
C LEU A 14 4.35 -10.36 -23.41
N LYS A 15 3.69 -11.51 -23.28
CA LYS A 15 4.34 -12.79 -22.96
C LYS A 15 5.34 -13.20 -24.03
N GLU A 16 4.90 -13.12 -25.29
CA GLU A 16 5.75 -13.43 -26.43
C GLU A 16 6.94 -12.47 -26.50
N ALA A 17 6.69 -11.15 -26.40
CA ALA A 17 7.74 -10.14 -26.39
C ALA A 17 8.68 -10.26 -25.18
N GLY A 18 8.21 -10.68 -24.01
CA GLY A 18 9.06 -10.86 -22.83
C GLY A 18 10.05 -12.03 -22.99
N VAL A 19 9.66 -13.10 -23.70
CA VAL A 19 10.54 -14.24 -23.98
C VAL A 19 11.43 -13.96 -25.19
N GLN A 20 10.82 -13.57 -26.32
CA GLN A 20 11.53 -13.39 -27.58
C GLN A 20 12.25 -12.05 -27.64
N GLY A 21 11.85 -11.04 -26.88
CA GLY A 21 12.33 -9.68 -27.05
C GLY A 21 11.75 -9.01 -28.30
N ILE A 22 11.73 -7.69 -28.29
CA ILE A 22 11.28 -6.85 -29.40
C ILE A 22 12.29 -5.72 -29.63
N GLU A 23 12.53 -5.37 -30.89
CA GLU A 23 13.36 -4.21 -31.22
C GLU A 23 12.62 -2.92 -30.89
N MET A 24 13.23 -2.07 -30.08
CA MET A 24 12.68 -0.79 -29.67
C MET A 24 13.75 0.29 -29.66
N THR A 25 13.39 1.48 -30.13
CA THR A 25 14.22 2.67 -30.01
C THR A 25 14.21 3.16 -28.56
N CYS A 26 15.37 3.18 -27.93
CA CYS A 26 15.55 3.71 -26.58
C CYS A 26 15.59 5.25 -26.57
N ALA A 27 15.51 5.84 -25.38
CA ALA A 27 15.54 7.30 -25.19
C ALA A 27 16.84 7.97 -25.67
N ASP A 28 17.92 7.20 -25.81
CA ASP A 28 19.21 7.63 -26.33
C ASP A 28 19.33 7.49 -27.86
N GLY A 29 18.24 7.11 -28.55
CA GLY A 29 18.16 6.99 -30.01
C GLY A 29 18.67 5.67 -30.59
N TYR A 30 19.25 4.78 -29.77
CA TYR A 30 19.72 3.48 -30.25
C TYR A 30 18.60 2.43 -30.22
N VAL A 31 18.60 1.53 -31.20
CA VAL A 31 17.68 0.38 -31.23
C VAL A 31 18.27 -0.78 -30.44
N ARG A 32 17.49 -1.32 -29.51
CA ARG A 32 17.88 -2.48 -28.70
C ARG A 32 16.77 -3.52 -28.69
N ARG A 33 17.15 -4.79 -28.56
CA ARG A 33 16.21 -5.87 -28.26
C ARG A 33 15.83 -5.79 -26.79
N ILE A 34 14.61 -5.35 -26.50
CA ILE A 34 14.06 -5.18 -25.16
C ILE A 34 13.14 -6.35 -24.85
N HIS A 35 13.21 -6.87 -23.63
CA HIS A 35 12.33 -7.91 -23.10
C HIS A 35 11.37 -7.27 -22.09
N PRO A 36 10.20 -6.78 -22.53
CA PRO A 36 9.26 -6.13 -21.64
C PRO A 36 8.69 -7.13 -20.61
N ILE A 37 8.59 -6.69 -19.37
CA ILE A 37 8.04 -7.46 -18.25
C ILE A 37 6.92 -6.68 -17.58
N LEU A 38 5.99 -7.37 -16.94
CA LEU A 38 5.02 -6.72 -16.06
C LEU A 38 5.75 -6.31 -14.77
N SER A 39 5.96 -5.00 -14.57
CA SER A 39 6.72 -4.49 -13.42
C SER A 39 5.85 -3.97 -12.27
N ALA A 40 4.65 -3.48 -12.56
CA ALA A 40 3.75 -2.90 -11.59
C ALA A 40 2.29 -3.16 -11.96
N TYR A 41 1.47 -3.46 -10.95
CA TYR A 41 0.04 -3.65 -11.07
C TYR A 41 -0.66 -2.84 -9.97
N ILE A 42 -1.26 -1.71 -10.37
CA ILE A 42 -2.00 -0.83 -9.48
C ILE A 42 -3.45 -1.32 -9.45
N ALA A 43 -3.91 -1.70 -8.28
CA ALA A 43 -5.24 -2.26 -8.07
C ALA A 43 -5.77 -1.85 -6.71
N ASP A 44 -7.09 -1.74 -6.61
CA ASP A 44 -7.76 -1.62 -5.30
C ASP A 44 -7.73 -2.96 -4.55
N PHE A 45 -8.13 -2.98 -3.28
CA PHE A 45 -8.00 -4.19 -2.46
C PHE A 45 -8.79 -5.40 -3.01
N PRO A 46 -10.06 -5.27 -3.43
CA PRO A 46 -10.77 -6.37 -4.09
C PRO A 46 -10.07 -6.91 -5.33
N GLU A 47 -9.55 -6.03 -6.19
CA GLU A 47 -8.82 -6.42 -7.40
C GLU A 47 -7.46 -7.06 -7.07
N GLN A 48 -6.73 -6.56 -6.07
CA GLN A 48 -5.50 -7.20 -5.57
C GLN A 48 -5.77 -8.64 -5.12
N CYS A 49 -6.87 -8.87 -4.39
CA CYS A 49 -7.27 -10.22 -3.99
C CYS A 49 -7.59 -11.10 -5.20
N LEU A 50 -8.29 -10.55 -6.19
CA LEU A 50 -8.63 -11.24 -7.43
C LEU A 50 -7.35 -11.63 -8.22
N VAL A 51 -6.42 -10.70 -8.40
CA VAL A 51 -5.14 -10.90 -9.10
C VAL A 51 -4.27 -11.93 -8.40
N ALA A 52 -4.14 -11.83 -7.08
CA ALA A 52 -3.38 -12.76 -6.26
C ALA A 52 -4.07 -14.13 -6.10
N CYS A 53 -5.27 -14.29 -6.66
CA CYS A 53 -6.12 -15.45 -6.47
C CYS A 53 -6.34 -15.80 -4.99
N CYS A 54 -6.37 -14.79 -4.11
CA CYS A 54 -6.60 -14.97 -2.69
C CYS A 54 -8.02 -14.52 -2.33
N LYS A 55 -8.64 -15.24 -1.38
CA LYS A 55 -9.88 -14.76 -0.76
C LYS A 55 -9.56 -13.52 0.07
N GLU A 56 -10.54 -12.62 0.18
CA GLU A 56 -10.48 -11.49 1.11
C GLU A 56 -10.05 -11.96 2.50
N SER A 57 -9.25 -11.14 3.18
CA SER A 57 -8.67 -11.50 4.48
C SER A 57 -7.78 -12.75 4.46
N ARG A 58 -7.09 -13.06 3.36
CA ARG A 58 -5.97 -14.01 3.33
C ARG A 58 -4.69 -13.33 2.85
N CYS A 59 -3.56 -13.83 3.32
CA CYS A 59 -2.28 -13.39 2.78
C CYS A 59 -2.15 -13.91 1.33
N PRO A 60 -1.82 -13.05 0.36
CA PRO A 60 -1.60 -13.47 -1.02
C PRO A 60 -0.32 -14.31 -1.17
N ARG A 61 0.64 -14.16 -0.25
CA ARG A 61 1.95 -14.83 -0.32
C ARG A 61 2.02 -16.15 0.45
N CYS A 62 1.32 -16.28 1.57
CA CYS A 62 1.44 -17.45 2.45
C CYS A 62 0.10 -18.07 2.85
N LYS A 63 0.17 -19.34 3.25
CA LYS A 63 -0.98 -20.15 3.69
C LYS A 63 -1.50 -19.79 5.08
N VAL A 64 -0.84 -18.87 5.79
CA VAL A 64 -1.17 -18.49 7.18
C VAL A 64 -2.65 -18.16 7.36
N THR A 65 -3.21 -18.62 8.47
CA THR A 65 -4.58 -18.31 8.89
C THR A 65 -4.62 -16.91 9.53
N HIS A 66 -5.81 -16.30 9.60
CA HIS A 66 -5.97 -14.94 10.10
C HIS A 66 -5.45 -14.76 11.53
N ASP A 67 -5.73 -15.74 12.39
CA ASP A 67 -5.33 -15.81 13.80
C ASP A 67 -3.81 -15.96 14.00
N LYS A 68 -3.08 -16.38 12.97
CA LYS A 68 -1.62 -16.59 13.02
C LYS A 68 -0.83 -15.55 12.25
N ARG A 69 -1.44 -14.48 11.74
CA ARG A 69 -0.69 -13.41 11.05
C ARG A 69 0.34 -12.78 11.99
N GLY A 70 1.53 -12.47 11.47
CA GLY A 70 2.63 -11.89 12.25
C GLY A 70 3.49 -12.91 13.00
N SER A 71 3.12 -14.19 13.01
CA SER A 71 3.97 -15.26 13.54
C SER A 71 5.08 -15.64 12.53
N PRO A 72 6.28 -16.01 13.00
CA PRO A 72 7.40 -16.38 12.13
C PRO A 72 7.14 -17.77 11.51
N HIS A 73 6.49 -17.80 10.35
CA HIS A 73 6.30 -19.02 9.57
C HIS A 73 6.87 -18.84 8.17
N ALA A 74 7.43 -19.91 7.62
CA ALA A 74 7.84 -19.95 6.22
C ALA A 74 6.63 -19.70 5.32
N SER A 75 6.76 -18.72 4.44
CA SER A 75 5.77 -18.42 3.42
C SER A 75 5.86 -19.48 2.32
N GLU A 76 5.13 -20.59 2.44
CA GLU A 76 4.89 -21.46 1.27
C GLU A 76 4.17 -20.64 0.20
N LEU A 77 4.88 -20.35 -0.88
CA LEU A 77 4.36 -19.65 -2.05
C LEU A 77 3.45 -20.62 -2.79
N LEU A 78 2.19 -20.22 -2.97
CA LEU A 78 1.10 -20.88 -3.70
C LEU A 78 0.20 -21.80 -2.86
N ARG A 79 -1.10 -21.51 -2.94
CA ARG A 79 -2.17 -22.39 -2.48
C ARG A 79 -2.61 -23.26 -3.66
N ASP A 80 -2.76 -24.56 -3.41
CA ASP A 80 -2.99 -25.60 -4.43
C ASP A 80 -4.40 -25.56 -5.04
N ASP A 81 -5.28 -24.67 -4.58
CA ASP A 81 -6.70 -24.58 -4.94
C ASP A 81 -7.02 -23.54 -6.04
N VAL A 82 -6.01 -23.03 -6.74
CA VAL A 82 -6.14 -21.88 -7.65
C VAL A 82 -6.08 -22.27 -9.13
N TYR A 83 -7.11 -21.88 -9.89
CA TYR A 83 -7.13 -21.91 -11.36
C TYR A 83 -5.97 -21.10 -11.95
N ALA A 84 -5.29 -21.62 -12.99
CA ALA A 84 -4.12 -21.00 -13.62
C ALA A 84 -4.30 -19.48 -13.84
N PRO A 85 -3.59 -18.62 -13.07
CA PRO A 85 -3.72 -17.18 -13.18
C PRO A 85 -3.07 -16.66 -14.46
N PHE A 86 -3.47 -15.47 -14.91
CA PHE A 86 -2.94 -14.85 -16.15
C PHE A 86 -1.42 -14.64 -16.12
N TRP A 87 -0.84 -14.54 -14.93
CA TRP A 87 0.57 -14.27 -14.68
C TRP A 87 1.41 -15.54 -14.51
N ALA A 88 0.80 -16.74 -14.54
CA ALA A 88 1.51 -18.01 -14.31
C ALA A 88 2.64 -18.28 -15.33
N ASP A 89 2.52 -17.70 -16.51
CA ASP A 89 3.39 -17.85 -17.68
C ASP A 89 4.00 -16.51 -18.12
N LEU A 90 3.89 -15.45 -17.30
CA LEU A 90 4.62 -14.21 -17.57
C LEU A 90 6.11 -14.42 -17.29
N PRO A 91 7.00 -14.10 -18.24
CA PRO A 91 8.44 -14.28 -18.04
C PRO A 91 8.96 -13.27 -17.00
N TYR A 92 9.86 -13.75 -16.13
CA TYR A 92 10.59 -12.93 -15.15
C TYR A 92 9.69 -12.04 -14.27
N THR A 93 8.45 -12.47 -14.02
CA THR A 93 7.44 -11.68 -13.29
C THR A 93 7.03 -12.40 -12.01
N ASP A 94 7.13 -11.71 -10.87
CA ASP A 94 6.49 -12.13 -9.61
C ASP A 94 5.36 -11.15 -9.29
N ILE A 95 4.11 -11.57 -9.49
CA ILE A 95 2.94 -10.73 -9.29
C ILE A 95 2.86 -10.15 -7.86
N PHE A 96 3.36 -10.86 -6.86
CA PHE A 96 3.29 -10.44 -5.46
C PHE A 96 4.28 -9.31 -5.15
N THR A 97 5.28 -9.12 -6.02
CA THR A 97 6.18 -7.96 -5.99
C THR A 97 5.69 -6.82 -6.87
N CYS A 98 4.88 -7.13 -7.89
CA CYS A 98 4.33 -6.14 -8.82
C CYS A 98 3.11 -5.41 -8.25
N ILE A 99 2.32 -6.05 -7.37
CA ILE A 99 1.15 -5.43 -6.76
C ILE A 99 1.62 -4.27 -5.88
N THR A 100 1.29 -3.05 -6.30
CA THR A 100 1.56 -1.84 -5.51
C THR A 100 0.38 -1.57 -4.59
N PRO A 101 0.62 -1.22 -3.31
CA PRO A 101 -0.46 -0.88 -2.40
C PRO A 101 -1.26 0.33 -2.92
N ASP A 102 -2.58 0.29 -2.76
CA ASP A 102 -3.45 1.42 -3.10
C ASP A 102 -3.15 2.59 -2.15
N LEU A 103 -2.55 3.65 -2.70
CA LEU A 103 -2.18 4.84 -1.95
C LEU A 103 -3.41 5.46 -1.26
N LEU A 104 -4.59 5.44 -1.87
CA LEU A 104 -5.74 6.12 -1.30
C LEU A 104 -6.40 5.31 -0.18
N HIS A 105 -6.85 4.09 -0.45
CA HIS A 105 -7.61 3.34 0.55
C HIS A 105 -6.70 2.64 1.55
N GLN A 106 -5.55 2.09 1.12
CA GLN A 106 -4.67 1.37 2.02
C GLN A 106 -3.76 2.32 2.81
N LEU A 107 -3.07 3.25 2.13
CA LEU A 107 -2.10 4.11 2.81
C LEU A 107 -2.75 5.33 3.49
N HIS A 108 -3.40 6.21 2.73
CA HIS A 108 -3.94 7.48 3.27
C HIS A 108 -5.12 7.27 4.22
N LYS A 109 -6.12 6.47 3.83
CA LYS A 109 -7.30 6.20 4.66
C LYS A 109 -7.02 5.13 5.72
N GLY A 110 -6.49 3.97 5.31
CA GLY A 110 -6.22 2.86 6.22
C GLY A 110 -5.10 3.17 7.21
N VAL A 111 -3.84 3.11 6.76
CA VAL A 111 -2.68 3.22 7.65
C VAL A 111 -2.62 4.58 8.33
N PHE A 112 -2.62 5.66 7.56
CA PHE A 112 -2.39 6.99 8.13
C PHE A 112 -3.58 7.44 9.00
N LYS A 113 -4.77 7.57 8.40
CA LYS A 113 -5.92 8.12 9.12
C LYS A 113 -6.48 7.18 10.19
N ASP A 114 -6.79 5.92 9.85
CA ASP A 114 -7.52 5.04 10.77
C ASP A 114 -6.61 4.44 11.88
N HIS A 115 -5.30 4.35 11.64
CA HIS A 115 -4.34 3.82 12.63
C HIS A 115 -3.40 4.89 13.18
N VAL A 116 -2.56 5.53 12.36
CA VAL A 116 -1.48 6.41 12.84
C VAL A 116 -2.03 7.65 13.53
N VAL A 117 -2.93 8.40 12.87
CA VAL A 117 -3.56 9.59 13.47
C VAL A 117 -4.31 9.21 14.74
N LYS A 118 -5.15 8.16 14.68
CA LYS A 118 -5.92 7.69 15.85
C LYS A 118 -5.02 7.33 17.03
N TRP A 119 -3.92 6.62 16.80
CA TRP A 119 -2.97 6.23 17.83
C TRP A 119 -2.25 7.43 18.42
N CYS A 120 -1.66 8.28 17.57
CA CYS A 120 -0.91 9.44 18.04
C CYS A 120 -1.81 10.48 18.74
N THR A 121 -3.02 10.75 18.24
CA THR A 121 -3.99 11.63 18.91
C THR A 121 -4.39 11.08 20.28
N LYS A 122 -4.51 9.75 20.43
CA LYS A 122 -4.77 9.14 21.74
C LYS A 122 -3.56 9.26 22.68
N SER A 123 -2.35 9.09 22.17
CA SER A 123 -1.12 9.17 22.97
C SER A 123 -0.69 10.59 23.35
N ALA A 124 -1.03 11.58 22.53
CA ALA A 124 -0.66 12.99 22.73
C ALA A 124 -1.76 13.85 23.37
N GLU A 125 -2.87 13.22 23.80
CA GLU A 125 -4.15 13.85 24.18
C GLU A 125 -4.84 14.61 23.01
N PRO A 126 -6.11 14.33 22.70
CA PRO A 126 -6.79 14.93 21.55
C PRO A 126 -6.85 16.46 21.57
N GLU A 127 -7.08 17.04 22.75
CA GLU A 127 -7.20 18.48 22.97
C GLU A 127 -5.88 19.20 22.69
N GLU A 128 -4.77 18.63 23.16
CA GLU A 128 -3.42 19.14 22.95
C GLU A 128 -3.01 19.02 21.47
N PHE A 129 -3.33 17.90 20.83
CA PHE A 129 -3.09 17.73 19.40
C PHE A 129 -3.83 18.77 18.56
N ASP A 130 -5.10 19.04 18.87
CA ASP A 130 -5.90 20.07 18.21
C ASP A 130 -5.38 21.48 18.50
N ALA A 131 -4.96 21.78 19.74
CA ALA A 131 -4.36 23.07 20.09
C ALA A 131 -3.12 23.37 19.24
N ARG A 132 -2.31 22.35 18.97
CA ARG A 132 -1.09 22.49 18.16
C ARG A 132 -1.39 22.68 16.69
N LEU A 133 -2.33 21.91 16.15
CA LEU A 133 -2.78 22.10 14.78
C LEU A 133 -3.30 23.52 14.53
N LYS A 134 -3.96 24.11 15.53
CA LYS A 134 -4.41 25.51 15.51
C LYS A 134 -3.26 26.51 15.62
N ALA A 135 -2.20 26.17 16.34
CA ALA A 135 -1.02 27.03 16.52
C ALA A 135 -0.04 27.01 15.33
N LEU A 136 -0.18 26.06 14.39
CA LEU A 136 0.65 26.00 13.19
C LEU A 136 0.46 27.25 12.33
N THR A 137 1.57 27.83 11.87
CA THR A 137 1.54 28.99 10.99
C THR A 137 0.90 28.66 9.64
N THR A 138 0.13 29.61 9.12
CA THR A 138 -0.51 29.49 7.81
C THR A 138 0.53 29.59 6.70
N HIS A 139 0.41 28.70 5.71
CA HIS A 139 1.30 28.67 4.54
C HIS A 139 0.47 28.54 3.27
N ALA A 140 0.89 29.21 2.20
CA ALA A 140 0.25 29.09 0.90
C ALA A 140 0.33 27.63 0.40
N GLY A 141 -0.80 27.06 -0.03
CA GLY A 141 -0.88 25.67 -0.50
C GLY A 141 -1.00 24.60 0.60
N LEU A 142 -0.98 24.99 1.89
CA LEU A 142 -1.30 24.10 3.01
C LEU A 142 -2.63 24.49 3.65
N ARG A 143 -3.36 23.49 4.16
CA ARG A 143 -4.64 23.71 4.80
C ARG A 143 -4.37 23.98 6.27
N HIS A 144 -4.95 25.07 6.78
CA HIS A 144 -4.88 25.37 8.19
C HIS A 144 -6.09 24.78 8.91
N PHE A 145 -5.85 23.98 9.95
CA PHE A 145 -6.88 23.29 10.73
C PHE A 145 -7.34 24.16 11.90
N LYS A 146 -8.02 25.27 11.59
CA LYS A 146 -8.49 26.29 12.56
C LYS A 146 -9.34 25.76 13.72
N ASN A 147 -10.02 24.62 13.51
CA ASN A 147 -10.87 23.97 14.51
C ASN A 147 -10.30 22.62 14.98
N GLY A 148 -9.03 22.35 14.68
CA GLY A 148 -8.43 21.03 14.88
C GLY A 148 -9.01 19.95 13.96
N ILE A 149 -8.74 18.68 14.27
CA ILE A 149 -9.22 17.51 13.54
C ILE A 149 -10.26 16.71 14.32
N THR A 150 -10.38 16.88 15.65
CA THR A 150 -11.38 16.14 16.45
C THR A 150 -12.81 16.49 16.07
N THR A 151 -13.02 17.71 15.55
CA THR A 151 -14.33 18.18 15.09
C THR A 151 -14.73 17.60 13.72
N LEU A 152 -13.82 16.96 12.99
CA LEU A 152 -14.06 16.41 11.66
C LEU A 152 -14.76 15.04 11.75
N LYS A 153 -16.09 15.05 11.58
CA LYS A 153 -16.90 13.82 11.51
C LYS A 153 -16.70 13.03 10.21
N GLN A 154 -16.45 13.74 9.11
CA GLN A 154 -16.19 13.16 7.80
C GLN A 154 -14.88 13.72 7.25
N TRP A 155 -14.11 12.85 6.61
CA TRP A 155 -12.81 13.19 6.06
C TRP A 155 -12.84 13.06 4.55
N THR A 156 -12.38 14.10 3.87
CA THR A 156 -12.04 14.08 2.45
C THR A 156 -10.61 13.56 2.26
N GLY A 157 -10.32 13.03 1.07
CA GLY A 157 -8.94 12.63 0.73
C GLY A 157 -7.97 13.80 0.76
N THR A 158 -8.44 15.01 0.43
CA THR A 158 -7.65 16.24 0.54
C THR A 158 -7.31 16.59 1.98
N GLU A 159 -8.26 16.48 2.91
CA GLU A 159 -7.99 16.72 4.34
C GLU A 159 -6.93 15.78 4.89
N ALA A 160 -7.02 14.48 4.57
CA ALA A 160 -6.02 13.49 4.97
C ALA A 160 -4.62 13.88 4.45
N LYS A 161 -4.50 14.17 3.14
CA LYS A 161 -3.22 14.58 2.53
C LYS A 161 -2.65 15.86 3.12
N HIS A 162 -3.49 16.83 3.46
CA HIS A 162 -3.03 18.06 4.08
C HIS A 162 -2.62 17.85 5.54
N LEU A 163 -3.31 16.98 6.27
CA LEU A 163 -2.89 16.61 7.61
C LEU A 163 -1.55 15.89 7.60
N GLU A 164 -1.33 14.94 6.69
CA GLU A 164 -0.05 14.22 6.53
C GLU A 164 1.15 15.16 6.45
N LYS A 165 1.02 16.24 5.67
CA LYS A 165 2.08 17.24 5.49
C LYS A 165 2.46 17.99 6.77
N VAL A 166 1.52 18.14 7.71
CA VAL A 166 1.73 18.90 8.96
C VAL A 166 1.77 18.00 10.20
N PHE A 167 1.55 16.70 10.04
CA PHE A 167 1.34 15.73 11.11
C PHE A 167 2.54 15.63 12.05
N LEU A 168 3.75 15.46 11.48
CA LEU A 168 4.98 15.41 12.27
C LEU A 168 5.24 16.73 13.00
N GLY A 169 4.91 17.88 12.40
CA GLY A 169 5.03 19.18 13.05
C GLY A 169 4.11 19.33 14.27
N ALA A 170 2.88 18.80 14.18
CA ALA A 170 1.96 18.76 15.31
C ALA A 170 2.39 17.78 16.41
N LEU A 171 3.07 16.68 16.04
CA LEU A 171 3.57 15.68 16.99
C LEU A 171 4.91 16.03 17.65
N ALA A 172 5.85 16.66 16.94
CA ALA A 172 7.25 16.81 17.35
C ALA A 172 7.47 17.63 18.63
N ARG A 173 6.42 18.25 19.19
CA ARG A 173 6.48 18.96 20.48
C ARG A 173 5.70 18.23 21.58
N ALA A 174 5.23 17.00 21.33
CA ALA A 174 4.42 16.19 22.24
C ALA A 174 5.36 15.39 23.12
N VAL A 175 5.17 15.47 24.43
CA VAL A 175 5.69 14.43 25.31
C VAL A 175 4.83 13.20 25.03
N ILE A 176 5.31 12.29 24.18
CA ILE A 176 4.65 10.99 23.98
C ILE A 176 4.91 10.19 25.26
N THR A 177 3.93 10.16 26.17
CA THR A 177 4.04 9.52 27.49
C THR A 177 3.87 8.00 27.45
N VAL A 178 3.59 7.40 26.29
CA VAL A 178 3.53 5.94 26.12
C VAL A 178 4.82 5.47 25.44
N GLY A 179 5.81 5.10 26.26
CA GLY A 179 7.03 4.47 25.78
C GLY A 179 6.73 3.20 24.99
N ILE A 180 7.40 3.05 23.85
CA ILE A 180 7.54 1.75 23.18
C ILE A 180 8.36 0.90 24.16
N SER A 181 7.70 0.09 24.98
CA SER A 181 8.39 -0.91 25.78
C SER A 181 8.89 -1.98 24.82
N TYR A 182 10.15 -1.88 24.41
CA TYR A 182 10.84 -2.98 23.75
C TYR A 182 10.87 -4.14 24.75
N CYS A 183 10.10 -5.19 24.50
CA CYS A 183 10.28 -6.44 25.20
C CYS A 183 11.57 -7.07 24.64
N SER A 184 12.72 -6.73 25.22
CA SER A 184 13.94 -7.50 25.01
C SER A 184 13.70 -8.88 25.62
N HIS A 185 13.37 -9.86 24.79
CA HIS A 185 13.61 -11.25 25.16
C HIS A 185 15.12 -11.40 25.25
N ASN A 186 15.64 -11.48 26.48
CA ASN A 186 16.94 -12.09 26.70
C ASN A 186 16.79 -13.58 26.43
N ASP A 187 17.79 -14.11 25.72
CA ASP A 187 17.96 -15.51 25.31
C ASP A 187 17.76 -16.52 26.45
#